data_AF-A0A535GT08-F1
#
_entry.id   AF-A0A535GT08-F1
#
_cell.length_a   1.000
_cell.length_b   1.000
_cell.length_c   1.000
_cell.angle_alpha   90.00
_cell.angle_beta   90.00
_cell.angle_gamma   90.00
#
_symmetry.space_group_name_H-M   'P 1'
#
loop_
_entity.id
_entity.type
_entity.pdbx_description
1 polymer ?
#
loop_
_entity_poly.entity_id
_entity_poly.type
_entity_poly.pdbx_seq_one_letter_code
_entity_poly.pdbx_strand_id
1 'polypeptide(L)'
;MASPESQARLRLGYLLSKIASGAPAPASGSAAAAVVATAAALLQKVAIRSQRWPGSGATHSRAEALRLRAEELVELDSIAYLTFVDAVRSGSEVEAARARIIEVPREIAAAAAEVAGLARDLEANGNRNLKADAQAAAILARAAARTAEMLVRVNESARPRAARGPAGDRGRAPARSRGSDRQSPPRTARDDRSARSADRRQGSSRSRSASAASPSTRRAPRRGGSR
;
A
#
# COMPACT_ATOMS: atom_id res chain seq x y z
N MET A 1 15.18 10.12 -25.81
CA MET A 1 15.17 9.20 -24.64
C MET A 1 14.61 9.94 -23.44
N ALA A 2 13.80 9.30 -22.59
CA ALA A 2 13.26 9.95 -21.39
C ALA A 2 14.40 10.31 -20.41
N SER A 3 14.32 11.46 -19.74
CA SER A 3 15.32 11.85 -18.73
C SER A 3 15.30 10.89 -17.53
N PRO A 4 16.40 10.75 -16.77
CA PRO A 4 16.44 9.91 -15.56
C PRO A 4 15.32 10.26 -14.56
N GLU A 5 15.01 11.54 -14.39
CA GLU A 5 13.90 12.00 -13.52
C GLU A 5 12.53 11.56 -14.05
N SER A 6 12.31 11.65 -15.37
CA SER A 6 11.07 11.17 -16.00
C SER A 6 10.93 9.65 -15.83
N GLN A 7 12.03 8.90 -16.00
CA GLN A 7 12.05 7.45 -15.77
C GLN A 7 11.77 7.09 -14.30
N ALA A 8 12.32 7.83 -13.33
CA ALA A 8 12.07 7.58 -11.91
C ALA A 8 10.61 7.85 -11.51
N ARG A 9 10.01 8.95 -12.02
CA ARG A 9 8.58 9.24 -11.83
C ARG A 9 7.69 8.16 -12.44
N LEU A 10 8.06 7.66 -13.62
CA LEU A 10 7.36 6.54 -14.25
C LEU A 10 7.43 5.27 -13.41
N ARG A 11 8.58 4.94 -12.79
CA ARG A 11 8.72 3.76 -11.91
C ARG A 11 7.84 3.85 -10.67
N LEU A 12 7.85 4.97 -9.95
CA LEU A 12 7.00 5.15 -8.77
C LEU A 12 5.52 5.13 -9.15
N GLY A 13 5.14 5.86 -10.21
CA GLY A 13 3.76 5.89 -10.71
C GLY A 13 3.28 4.49 -11.15
N TYR A 14 4.14 3.73 -11.81
CA TYR A 14 3.88 2.34 -12.19
C TYR A 14 3.63 1.47 -10.96
N LEU A 15 4.54 1.46 -9.98
CA LEU A 15 4.38 0.67 -8.75
C LEU A 15 3.07 1.00 -8.03
N LEU A 16 2.77 2.29 -7.83
CA LEU A 16 1.54 2.72 -7.16
C LEU A 16 0.29 2.32 -7.95
N SER A 17 0.32 2.46 -9.28
CA SER A 17 -0.80 2.03 -10.14
C SER A 17 -1.06 0.53 -10.06
N LYS A 18 0.01 -0.27 -9.92
CA LYS A 18 -0.06 -1.73 -9.82
C LYS A 18 -0.59 -2.15 -8.45
N ILE A 19 -0.12 -1.54 -7.37
CA ILE A 19 -0.65 -1.76 -6.01
C ILE A 19 -2.13 -1.38 -5.93
N ALA A 20 -2.55 -0.32 -6.60
CA ALA A 20 -3.95 0.13 -6.62
C ALA A 20 -4.85 -0.68 -7.58
N SER A 21 -4.29 -1.63 -8.33
CA SER A 21 -5.05 -2.42 -9.30
C SER A 21 -5.79 -3.59 -8.64
N GLY A 22 -6.70 -4.23 -9.37
CA GLY A 22 -7.35 -5.48 -8.93
C GLY A 22 -6.48 -6.73 -9.07
N ALA A 23 -5.22 -6.59 -9.45
CA ALA A 23 -4.31 -7.72 -9.60
C ALA A 23 -3.88 -8.27 -8.22
N PRO A 24 -3.60 -9.58 -8.09
CA PRO A 24 -3.19 -10.20 -6.83
C PRO A 24 -1.85 -9.71 -6.28
N ALA A 25 -0.95 -9.23 -7.14
CA ALA A 25 0.33 -8.63 -6.77
C ALA A 25 0.72 -7.56 -7.81
N PRO A 26 1.54 -6.55 -7.44
CA PRO A 26 2.12 -6.25 -6.12
C PRO A 26 1.07 -5.87 -5.06
N ALA A 27 1.39 -6.15 -3.80
CA ALA A 27 0.52 -5.90 -2.66
C ALA A 27 1.28 -5.27 -1.47
N SER A 28 0.87 -5.58 -0.24
CA SER A 28 1.42 -4.97 0.98
C SER A 28 2.89 -5.32 1.25
N GLY A 29 3.38 -6.49 0.81
CA GLY A 29 4.80 -6.86 0.92
C GLY A 29 5.69 -6.01 0.01
N SER A 30 5.35 -5.92 -1.27
CA SER A 30 5.98 -4.99 -2.22
C SER A 30 5.94 -3.54 -1.72
N ALA A 31 4.82 -3.11 -1.13
CA ALA A 31 4.71 -1.77 -0.54
C ALA A 31 5.64 -1.59 0.68
N ALA A 32 5.73 -2.59 1.57
CA ALA A 32 6.64 -2.55 2.71
C ALA A 32 8.11 -2.48 2.27
N ALA A 33 8.51 -3.27 1.26
CA ALA A 33 9.84 -3.21 0.67
C ALA A 33 10.14 -1.82 0.07
N ALA A 34 9.20 -1.21 -0.65
CA ALA A 34 9.35 0.14 -1.20
C ALA A 34 9.53 1.21 -0.09
N VAL A 35 8.85 1.04 1.05
CA VAL A 35 9.04 1.90 2.23
C VAL A 35 10.44 1.71 2.83
N VAL A 36 10.97 0.49 2.89
CA VAL A 36 12.37 0.24 3.32
C VAL A 36 13.35 0.93 2.37
N ALA A 37 13.18 0.79 1.05
CA ALA A 37 14.03 1.45 0.07
C ALA A 37 14.00 2.98 0.24
N THR A 38 12.82 3.55 0.48
CA THR A 38 12.64 4.98 0.73
C THR A 38 13.36 5.43 2.01
N ALA A 39 13.21 4.68 3.10
CA ALA A 39 13.88 4.98 4.37
C ALA A 39 15.41 4.90 4.23
N ALA A 40 15.92 3.87 3.55
CA ALA A 40 17.35 3.73 3.26
C ALA A 40 17.89 4.88 2.40
N ALA A 41 17.14 5.33 1.38
CA ALA A 41 17.50 6.49 0.57
C ALA A 41 17.60 7.79 1.39
N LEU A 42 16.69 8.00 2.34
CA LEU A 42 16.77 9.12 3.29
C LEU A 42 18.08 9.05 4.10
N LEU A 43 18.44 7.86 4.61
CA LEU A 43 19.70 7.69 5.35
C LEU A 43 20.94 7.92 4.48
N GLN A 44 20.94 7.54 3.21
CA GLN A 44 22.01 7.91 2.28
C GLN A 44 22.18 9.42 2.20
N LYS A 45 21.08 10.18 2.05
CA LYS A 45 21.10 11.65 2.05
C LYS A 45 21.69 12.20 3.35
N VAL A 46 21.25 11.70 4.51
CA VAL A 46 21.77 12.15 5.81
C VAL A 46 23.27 11.83 5.93
N ALA A 47 23.68 10.62 5.57
CA ALA A 47 25.07 10.16 5.63
C ALA A 47 26.00 11.00 4.73
N ILE A 48 25.63 11.23 3.46
CA ILE A 48 26.41 12.10 2.54
C ILE A 48 26.60 13.50 3.11
N ARG A 49 25.61 14.03 3.85
CA ARG A 49 25.67 15.36 4.46
C ARG A 49 26.27 15.37 5.86
N SER A 50 26.80 14.25 6.32
CA SER A 50 27.39 14.05 7.66
C SER A 50 28.90 13.81 7.62
N GLN A 51 29.62 14.36 6.63
CA GLN A 51 31.06 14.13 6.38
C GLN A 51 32.01 14.38 7.57
N ARG A 52 31.57 15.13 8.59
CA ARG A 52 32.34 15.35 9.82
C ARG A 52 32.36 14.14 10.75
N TRP A 53 31.42 13.22 10.59
CA TRP A 53 31.37 11.97 11.34
C TRP A 53 32.14 10.88 10.57
N PRO A 54 33.19 10.28 11.13
CA PRO A 54 33.98 9.26 10.43
C PRO A 54 33.17 8.06 9.91
N GLY A 55 32.08 7.69 10.57
CA GLY A 55 31.20 6.60 10.15
C GLY A 55 30.33 6.91 8.93
N SER A 56 30.26 8.15 8.47
CA SER A 56 29.30 8.58 7.45
C SER A 56 29.47 7.85 6.11
N GLY A 57 30.71 7.56 5.70
CA GLY A 57 30.99 6.83 4.46
C GLY A 57 30.47 5.39 4.51
N ALA A 58 30.80 4.66 5.58
CA ALA A 58 30.35 3.29 5.78
C ALA A 58 28.81 3.20 5.89
N THR A 59 28.19 4.13 6.64
CA THR A 59 26.73 4.20 6.75
C THR A 59 26.07 4.53 5.41
N HIS A 60 26.65 5.41 4.61
CA HIS A 60 26.14 5.69 3.26
C HIS A 60 26.14 4.43 2.40
N SER A 61 27.27 3.74 2.29
CA SER A 61 27.39 2.51 1.50
C SER A 61 26.46 1.40 1.99
N ARG A 62 26.28 1.27 3.32
CA ARG A 62 25.35 0.28 3.86
C ARG A 62 23.89 0.63 3.58
N ALA A 63 23.51 1.89 3.73
CA ALA A 63 22.18 2.37 3.37
C ALA A 63 21.91 2.19 1.87
N GLU A 64 22.90 2.39 1.00
CA GLU A 64 22.80 2.10 -0.43
C GLU A 64 22.53 0.62 -0.71
N ALA A 65 23.31 -0.28 -0.09
CA ALA A 65 23.10 -1.71 -0.25
C ALA A 65 21.70 -2.15 0.21
N LEU A 66 21.21 -1.62 1.34
CA LEU A 66 19.86 -1.87 1.84
C LEU A 66 18.78 -1.32 0.90
N ARG A 67 18.99 -0.13 0.32
CA ARG A 67 18.07 0.44 -0.67
C ARG A 67 17.95 -0.45 -1.90
N LEU A 68 19.09 -0.85 -2.49
CA LEU A 68 19.11 -1.69 -3.69
C LEU A 68 18.49 -3.06 -3.42
N ARG A 69 18.78 -3.68 -2.27
CA ARG A 69 18.15 -4.95 -1.89
C ARG A 69 16.65 -4.78 -1.67
N ALA A 70 16.21 -3.70 -1.03
CA ALA A 70 14.79 -3.43 -0.83
C ALA A 70 14.06 -3.18 -2.16
N GLU A 71 14.69 -2.52 -3.14
CA GLU A 71 14.15 -2.37 -4.49
C GLU A 71 13.96 -3.73 -5.18
N GLU A 72 14.91 -4.67 -5.02
CA GLU A 72 14.76 -6.05 -5.52
C GLU A 72 13.64 -6.81 -4.79
N LEU A 73 13.53 -6.64 -3.47
CA LEU A 73 12.49 -7.28 -2.65
C LEU A 73 11.07 -6.85 -3.05
N VAL A 74 10.88 -5.65 -3.63
CA VAL A 74 9.59 -5.21 -4.19
C VAL A 74 9.09 -6.20 -5.24
N GLU A 75 9.96 -6.60 -6.17
CA GLU A 75 9.64 -7.53 -7.25
C GLU A 75 9.59 -8.97 -6.73
N LEU A 76 10.53 -9.37 -5.86
CA LEU A 76 10.57 -10.72 -5.30
C LEU A 76 9.31 -11.06 -4.49
N ASP A 77 8.71 -10.10 -3.78
CA ASP A 77 7.43 -10.32 -3.06
C ASP A 77 6.30 -10.64 -4.04
N SER A 78 6.22 -9.90 -5.14
CA SER A 78 5.22 -10.13 -6.18
C SER A 78 5.41 -11.50 -6.84
N ILE A 79 6.65 -11.84 -7.20
CA ILE A 79 6.98 -13.12 -7.82
C ILE A 79 6.64 -14.27 -6.86
N ALA A 80 7.09 -14.20 -5.61
CA ALA A 80 6.83 -15.25 -4.62
C ALA A 80 5.32 -15.50 -4.44
N TYR A 81 4.52 -14.42 -4.36
CA TYR A 81 3.08 -14.56 -4.20
C TYR A 81 2.40 -15.16 -5.44
N LEU A 82 2.74 -14.70 -6.64
CA LEU A 82 2.18 -15.24 -7.88
C LEU A 82 2.55 -16.72 -8.08
N THR A 83 3.81 -17.08 -7.82
CA THR A 83 4.26 -18.49 -7.84
C THR A 83 3.50 -19.34 -6.83
N PHE A 84 3.24 -18.82 -5.62
CA PHE A 84 2.43 -19.53 -4.62
C PHE A 84 0.98 -19.74 -5.08
N VAL A 85 0.34 -18.73 -5.66
CA VAL A 85 -1.02 -18.85 -6.22
C VAL A 85 -1.07 -19.92 -7.31
N ASP A 86 -0.09 -19.93 -8.22
CA ASP A 86 0.01 -20.91 -9.29
C ASP A 86 0.30 -22.33 -8.77
N ALA A 87 1.18 -22.47 -7.78
CA ALA A 87 1.49 -23.72 -7.10
C ALA A 87 0.24 -24.30 -6.41
N VAL A 88 -0.52 -23.47 -5.68
CA VAL A 88 -1.77 -23.89 -5.03
C VAL A 88 -2.82 -24.31 -6.07
N ARG A 89 -2.93 -23.62 -7.20
CA ARG A 89 -3.87 -23.96 -8.27
C ARG A 89 -3.52 -25.27 -8.96
N SER A 90 -2.23 -25.51 -9.21
CA SER A 90 -1.73 -26.71 -9.89
C SER A 90 -1.59 -27.93 -8.96
N GLY A 91 -1.49 -27.70 -7.65
CA GLY A 91 -1.20 -28.74 -6.66
C GLY A 91 0.26 -29.22 -6.67
N SER A 92 1.15 -28.53 -7.40
CA SER A 92 2.57 -28.86 -7.53
C SER A 92 3.43 -27.80 -6.83
N GLU A 93 4.54 -28.22 -6.21
CA GLU A 93 5.54 -27.32 -5.59
C GLU A 93 5.01 -26.36 -4.51
N VAL A 94 3.85 -26.66 -3.92
CA VAL A 94 3.17 -25.78 -2.95
C VAL A 94 4.07 -25.45 -1.75
N GLU A 95 4.78 -26.42 -1.19
CA GLU A 95 5.64 -26.19 -0.02
C GLU A 95 6.85 -25.31 -0.34
N ALA A 96 7.47 -25.48 -1.51
CA ALA A 96 8.58 -24.63 -1.96
C ALA A 96 8.10 -23.19 -2.18
N ALA A 97 6.97 -23.00 -2.86
CA ALA A 97 6.39 -21.67 -3.06
C ALA A 97 5.94 -21.03 -1.74
N ARG A 98 5.42 -21.84 -0.81
CA ARG A 98 5.05 -21.42 0.54
C ARG A 98 6.26 -20.92 1.34
N ALA A 99 7.40 -21.59 1.24
CA ALA A 99 8.63 -21.13 1.88
C ALA A 99 9.02 -19.74 1.39
N ARG A 100 8.93 -19.47 0.08
CA ARG A 100 9.31 -18.18 -0.51
C ARG A 100 8.41 -17.02 -0.04
N ILE A 101 7.10 -17.23 0.06
CA ILE A 101 6.20 -16.18 0.60
C ILE A 101 6.44 -15.91 2.10
N ILE A 102 7.15 -16.77 2.82
CA ILE A 102 7.56 -16.54 4.21
C ILE A 102 8.94 -15.87 4.26
N GLU A 103 9.89 -16.35 3.45
CA GLU A 103 11.26 -15.85 3.40
C GLU A 103 11.33 -14.40 2.95
N VAL A 104 10.63 -14.02 1.87
CA VAL A 104 10.73 -12.66 1.33
C VAL A 104 10.30 -11.60 2.36
N PRO A 105 9.15 -11.75 3.06
CA PRO A 105 8.81 -10.84 4.16
C PRO A 105 9.79 -10.88 5.34
N ARG A 106 10.42 -12.02 5.65
CA ARG A 106 11.48 -12.05 6.68
C ARG A 106 12.68 -11.20 6.28
N GLU A 107 13.08 -11.25 5.01
CA GLU A 107 14.15 -10.42 4.47
C GLU A 107 13.79 -8.93 4.50
N ILE A 108 12.55 -8.57 4.15
CA ILE A 108 12.05 -7.19 4.27
C ILE A 108 12.12 -6.71 5.72
N ALA A 109 11.69 -7.53 6.68
CA ALA A 109 11.74 -7.20 8.10
C ALA A 109 13.17 -7.01 8.61
N ALA A 110 14.11 -7.88 8.19
CA ALA A 110 15.52 -7.77 8.54
C ALA A 110 16.16 -6.49 7.98
N ALA A 111 15.94 -6.19 6.69
CA ALA A 111 16.42 -4.96 6.08
C ALA A 111 15.85 -3.72 6.76
N ALA A 112 14.55 -3.73 7.10
CA ALA A 112 13.89 -2.65 7.82
C ALA A 112 14.48 -2.43 9.23
N ALA A 113 14.73 -3.51 9.98
CA ALA A 113 15.35 -3.44 11.30
C ALA A 113 16.76 -2.84 11.23
N GLU A 114 17.53 -3.19 10.20
CA GLU A 114 18.86 -2.65 10.00
C GLU A 114 18.84 -1.16 9.61
N VAL A 115 17.93 -0.74 8.73
CA VAL A 115 17.71 0.68 8.43
C VAL A 115 17.37 1.46 9.70
N ALA A 116 16.53 0.91 10.58
CA ALA A 116 16.24 1.54 11.87
C ALA A 116 17.47 1.60 12.81
N GLY A 117 18.42 0.66 12.67
CA GLY A 117 19.75 0.71 13.30
C GLY A 117 20.56 1.90 12.81
N LEU A 118 20.78 1.98 11.49
CA LEU A 118 21.55 3.06 10.87
C LEU A 118 20.95 4.44 11.15
N ALA A 119 19.62 4.54 11.21
CA ALA A 119 18.93 5.77 11.55
C ALA A 119 19.33 6.28 12.95
N ARG A 120 19.44 5.38 13.94
CA ARG A 120 19.87 5.74 15.30
C ARG A 120 21.30 6.27 15.32
N ASP A 121 22.20 5.63 14.56
CA ASP A 121 23.60 6.08 14.46
C ASP A 121 23.70 7.49 13.85
N LEU A 122 22.91 7.75 12.80
CA LEU A 122 22.85 9.05 12.14
C LEU A 122 22.14 10.13 12.98
N GLU A 123 21.15 9.77 13.79
CA GLU A 123 20.52 10.69 14.74
C GLU A 123 21.49 11.13 15.84
N ALA A 124 22.37 10.21 16.30
CA ALA A 124 23.33 10.47 17.36
C ALA A 124 24.56 11.25 16.85
N ASN A 125 25.08 10.88 15.68
CA ASN A 125 26.40 11.33 15.22
C ASN A 125 26.34 12.20 13.95
N GLY A 126 25.26 12.12 13.19
CA GLY A 126 25.14 12.77 11.89
C GLY A 126 24.92 14.28 11.96
N ASN A 127 24.62 14.85 10.80
CA ASN A 127 24.32 16.26 10.66
C ASN A 127 23.04 16.62 11.43
N ARG A 128 23.16 17.45 12.47
CA ARG A 128 22.04 17.88 13.32
C ARG A 128 20.88 18.52 12.53
N ASN A 129 21.17 19.19 11.41
CA ASN A 129 20.15 19.80 10.56
C ASN A 129 19.28 18.77 9.81
N LEU A 130 19.72 17.51 9.76
CA LEU A 130 19.01 16.40 9.11
C LEU A 130 18.53 15.35 10.11
N LYS A 131 18.51 15.66 11.41
CA LYS A 131 18.01 14.76 12.44
C LYS A 131 16.55 14.34 12.17
N ALA A 132 15.72 15.25 11.67
CA ALA A 132 14.34 14.95 11.29
C ALA A 132 14.25 13.93 10.14
N ASP A 133 15.14 13.99 9.14
CA ASP A 133 15.20 13.01 8.05
C ASP A 133 15.59 11.62 8.57
N ALA A 134 16.55 11.55 9.50
CA ALA A 134 16.94 10.29 10.14
C ALA A 134 15.80 9.69 10.99
N GLN A 135 15.09 10.52 11.75
CA GLN A 135 13.92 10.11 12.54
C GLN A 135 12.76 9.62 11.66
N ALA A 136 12.49 10.33 10.57
CA ALA A 136 11.48 9.92 9.59
C ALA A 136 11.82 8.55 8.98
N ALA A 137 13.09 8.33 8.60
CA ALA A 137 13.56 7.04 8.13
C ALA A 137 13.38 5.93 9.19
N ALA A 138 13.68 6.20 10.46
CA ALA A 138 13.46 5.24 11.55
C ALA A 138 11.98 4.86 11.71
N ILE A 139 11.06 5.83 11.64
CA ILE A 139 9.61 5.60 11.74
C ILE A 139 9.12 4.72 10.57
N LEU A 140 9.51 5.09 9.34
CA LEU A 140 9.15 4.35 8.13
C LEU A 140 9.67 2.92 8.19
N ALA A 141 10.94 2.74 8.56
CA ALA A 141 11.56 1.43 8.69
C ALA A 141 10.85 0.56 9.74
N ARG A 142 10.52 1.11 10.92
CA ARG A 142 9.76 0.36 11.94
C ARG A 142 8.35 0.00 11.49
N ALA A 143 7.69 0.88 10.73
CA ALA A 143 6.38 0.57 10.14
C ALA A 143 6.50 -0.58 9.13
N ALA A 144 7.49 -0.54 8.22
CA ALA A 144 7.74 -1.61 7.27
C ALA A 144 8.10 -2.93 7.96
N ALA A 145 8.94 -2.91 9.00
CA ALA A 145 9.29 -4.10 9.78
C ALA A 145 8.04 -4.77 10.37
N ARG A 146 7.18 -4.00 11.04
CA ARG A 146 5.92 -4.51 11.62
C ARG A 146 4.97 -5.07 10.56
N THR A 147 4.88 -4.42 9.40
CA THR A 147 4.08 -4.91 8.27
C THR A 147 4.65 -6.25 7.77
N ALA A 148 5.95 -6.32 7.54
CA ALA A 148 6.61 -7.52 7.04
C ALA A 148 6.50 -8.69 8.03
N GLU A 149 6.71 -8.46 9.33
CA GLU A 149 6.50 -9.47 10.37
C GLU A 149 5.04 -9.96 10.45
N MET A 150 4.06 -9.07 10.22
CA MET A 150 2.66 -9.47 10.12
C MET A 150 2.44 -10.40 8.93
N LEU A 151 3.04 -10.11 7.78
CA LEU A 151 2.97 -10.96 6.59
C LEU A 151 3.62 -12.33 6.82
N VAL A 152 4.76 -12.38 7.51
CA VAL A 152 5.39 -13.64 7.94
C VAL A 152 4.38 -14.49 8.73
N ARG A 153 3.73 -13.93 9.74
CA ARG A 153 2.73 -14.64 10.56
C ARG A 153 1.53 -15.10 9.73
N VAL A 154 1.02 -14.25 8.84
CA VAL A 154 -0.09 -14.60 7.93
C VAL A 154 0.31 -15.80 7.07
N ASN A 155 1.49 -15.77 6.45
CA ASN A 155 1.95 -16.81 5.54
C ASN A 155 2.33 -18.11 6.28
N GLU A 156 2.85 -18.02 7.50
CA GLU A 156 3.09 -19.17 8.39
C GLU A 156 1.78 -19.84 8.86
N SER A 157 0.70 -19.06 9.01
CA SER A 157 -0.62 -19.59 9.38
C SER A 157 -1.42 -20.15 8.19
N ALA A 158 -1.03 -19.80 6.96
CA ALA A 158 -1.70 -20.24 5.75
C ALA A 158 -1.53 -21.75 5.59
N ARG A 159 -2.62 -22.50 5.80
CA ARG A 159 -2.68 -23.92 5.42
C ARG A 159 -3.08 -24.01 3.95
N PRO A 160 -2.37 -24.79 3.11
CA PRO A 160 -2.89 -25.13 1.79
C PRO A 160 -4.26 -25.79 2.00
N ARG A 161 -5.35 -25.15 1.56
CA ARG A 161 -6.62 -25.87 1.47
C ARG A 161 -6.37 -26.93 0.41
N ALA A 162 -6.31 -28.19 0.84
CA ALA A 162 -6.38 -29.32 -0.07
C ALA A 162 -7.52 -29.02 -1.05
N ALA A 163 -7.21 -29.03 -2.35
CA ALA A 163 -8.22 -28.96 -3.38
C ALA A 163 -9.27 -30.00 -3.00
N ARG A 164 -10.47 -29.56 -2.61
CA ARG A 164 -11.59 -30.48 -2.50
C ARG A 164 -11.75 -31.03 -3.92
N GLY A 165 -11.25 -32.24 -4.15
CA GLY A 165 -11.54 -32.96 -5.37
C GLY A 165 -13.06 -33.07 -5.54
N PRO A 166 -13.57 -33.29 -6.76
CA PRO A 166 -14.98 -33.59 -6.99
C PRO A 166 -15.29 -35.00 -6.45
N ALA A 167 -15.31 -35.14 -5.12
CA ALA A 167 -15.63 -36.38 -4.43
C ALA A 167 -17.05 -36.29 -3.87
N GLY A 168 -17.99 -36.71 -4.71
CA GLY A 168 -19.07 -37.59 -4.29
C GLY A 168 -20.19 -37.01 -3.44
N ASP A 169 -21.04 -36.16 -4.03
CA ASP A 169 -22.47 -36.18 -3.66
C ASP A 169 -23.13 -37.41 -4.30
N ARG A 170 -22.71 -38.60 -3.85
CA ARG A 170 -23.47 -39.84 -4.06
C ARG A 170 -24.05 -40.21 -2.70
N GLY A 171 -25.32 -39.87 -2.50
CA GLY A 171 -26.10 -40.47 -1.42
C GLY A 171 -27.03 -39.55 -0.66
N ARG A 172 -27.77 -38.66 -1.32
CA ARG A 172 -29.07 -38.21 -0.77
C ARG A 172 -30.19 -38.82 -1.61
N ALA A 173 -30.66 -39.98 -1.15
CA ALA A 173 -31.87 -40.62 -1.66
C ALA A 173 -33.05 -39.63 -1.55
N PRO A 174 -33.94 -39.55 -2.56
CA PRO A 174 -35.17 -38.79 -2.42
C PRO A 174 -36.11 -39.54 -1.48
N ALA A 175 -36.45 -38.91 -0.35
CA ALA A 175 -37.54 -39.35 0.49
C ALA A 175 -38.83 -39.32 -0.34
N ARG A 176 -39.39 -40.51 -0.59
CA ARG A 176 -40.71 -40.70 -1.17
C ARG A 176 -41.75 -40.16 -0.19
N SER A 177 -42.36 -39.01 -0.46
CA SER A 177 -43.64 -38.65 0.15
C SER A 177 -44.76 -39.22 -0.72
N ARG A 178 -45.55 -40.10 -0.09
CA ARG A 178 -46.82 -40.62 -0.60
C ARG A 178 -47.82 -39.47 -0.69
N GLY A 179 -48.69 -39.55 -1.70
CA GLY A 179 -49.64 -38.50 -2.06
C GLY A 179 -50.72 -38.23 -1.02
N SER A 180 -51.34 -37.08 -1.21
CA SER A 180 -52.74 -36.84 -0.87
C SER A 180 -53.33 -35.96 -1.96
N ASP A 181 -54.25 -36.53 -2.71
CA ASP A 181 -55.21 -35.84 -3.54
C ASP A 181 -55.82 -34.64 -2.82
N ARG A 182 -55.91 -33.50 -3.53
CA ARG A 182 -57.10 -32.65 -3.52
C ARG A 182 -57.10 -31.75 -4.75
N GLN A 183 -58.14 -31.93 -5.56
CA GLN A 183 -58.50 -31.13 -6.72
C GLN A 183 -58.94 -29.71 -6.30
N SER A 184 -58.63 -28.74 -7.17
CA SER A 184 -59.00 -27.30 -7.16
C SER A 184 -60.53 -27.08 -7.25
N PRO A 185 -61.08 -25.83 -7.20
CA PRO A 185 -61.19 -25.04 -8.45
C PRO A 185 -61.24 -23.48 -8.19
N PRO A 186 -61.73 -22.58 -9.09
CA PRO A 186 -60.91 -21.45 -9.58
C PRO A 186 -61.58 -20.06 -9.43
N ARG A 187 -60.85 -18.95 -9.30
CA ARG A 187 -61.43 -17.58 -9.49
C ARG A 187 -60.39 -16.61 -10.06
N THR A 188 -60.39 -16.42 -11.37
CA THR A 188 -61.02 -15.32 -12.15
C THR A 188 -60.23 -14.01 -12.17
N ALA A 189 -59.85 -13.63 -13.38
CA ALA A 189 -59.32 -12.34 -13.77
C ALA A 189 -60.32 -11.19 -13.58
N ARG A 190 -59.79 -9.99 -13.31
CA ARG A 190 -60.19 -8.67 -13.81
C ARG A 190 -59.27 -7.66 -13.12
N ASP A 191 -58.34 -7.08 -13.85
CA ASP A 191 -58.48 -5.90 -14.73
C ASP A 191 -58.42 -4.59 -13.95
N ASP A 192 -57.63 -3.69 -14.54
CA ASP A 192 -57.89 -2.26 -14.58
C ASP A 192 -57.65 -1.46 -13.29
N ARG A 193 -57.04 -0.28 -13.29
CA ARG A 193 -56.51 0.59 -14.35
C ARG A 193 -55.91 1.79 -13.59
N SER A 194 -54.89 2.44 -14.18
CA SER A 194 -54.69 3.90 -14.17
C SER A 194 -54.50 4.63 -12.81
N ALA A 195 -53.89 5.80 -12.68
CA ALA A 195 -53.00 6.64 -13.46
C ALA A 195 -52.74 7.87 -12.56
N ARG A 196 -51.65 8.59 -12.84
CA ARG A 196 -51.48 10.05 -12.66
C ARG A 196 -51.46 10.63 -11.23
N SER A 197 -50.32 11.22 -10.89
CA SER A 197 -50.10 12.68 -10.76
C SER A 197 -48.66 12.87 -10.27
N ALA A 198 -47.71 13.40 -11.05
CA ALA A 198 -47.63 14.76 -11.59
C ALA A 198 -47.74 15.84 -10.51
N ASP A 199 -46.56 16.39 -10.21
CA ASP A 199 -46.32 17.82 -10.01
C ASP A 199 -46.70 18.43 -8.65
N ARG A 200 -45.66 18.88 -7.92
CA ARG A 200 -45.64 20.24 -7.38
C ARG A 200 -44.22 20.69 -6.99
N ARG A 201 -43.69 21.57 -7.86
CA ARG A 201 -43.14 22.92 -7.59
C ARG A 201 -41.92 23.04 -6.65
N GLN A 202 -40.76 23.47 -7.15
CA GLN A 202 -40.38 24.85 -7.55
C GLN A 202 -40.33 25.88 -6.42
N GLY A 203 -39.19 26.57 -6.34
CA GLY A 203 -38.99 27.88 -5.71
C GLY A 203 -37.59 27.97 -5.07
N SER A 204 -36.54 28.42 -5.78
CA SER A 204 -36.15 29.86 -5.92
C SER A 204 -35.58 30.40 -4.60
N SER A 205 -34.38 30.96 -4.48
CA SER A 205 -33.72 32.04 -5.23
C SER A 205 -32.24 32.14 -4.74
N ARG A 206 -31.23 32.37 -5.59
CA ARG A 206 -30.65 33.70 -5.93
C ARG A 206 -30.40 34.58 -4.67
N SER A 207 -29.27 35.23 -4.40
CA SER A 207 -28.14 35.67 -5.21
C SER A 207 -27.20 36.60 -4.38
N ARG A 208 -26.00 36.90 -4.93
CA ARG A 208 -25.15 38.11 -4.75
C ARG A 208 -24.25 38.15 -3.49
N SER A 209 -22.91 38.23 -3.54
CA SER A 209 -21.90 39.02 -4.30
C SER A 209 -21.40 40.28 -3.56
N ALA A 210 -20.09 40.53 -3.70
CA ALA A 210 -19.27 41.71 -3.35
C ALA A 210 -18.73 41.73 -1.91
N SER A 211 -17.42 41.61 -1.64
CA SER A 211 -16.25 42.42 -2.02
C SER A 211 -16.22 43.81 -1.37
N ALA A 212 -15.27 44.03 -0.45
CA ALA A 212 -14.63 45.32 -0.24
C ALA A 212 -13.27 45.14 0.46
N ALA A 213 -12.22 45.51 -0.25
CA ALA A 213 -10.88 45.71 0.25
C ALA A 213 -10.79 46.97 1.13
N SER A 214 -9.75 47.07 1.97
CA SER A 214 -8.96 48.31 2.07
C SER A 214 -7.60 48.07 2.76
N PRO A 215 -6.50 48.60 2.20
CA PRO A 215 -5.17 48.58 2.78
C PRO A 215 -4.94 49.82 3.66
N SER A 216 -4.24 49.67 4.79
CA SER A 216 -3.84 50.81 5.62
C SER A 216 -2.43 51.25 5.28
N THR A 217 -2.33 52.49 4.82
CA THR A 217 -1.12 53.26 4.57
C THR A 217 -0.67 53.96 5.85
N ARG A 218 0.62 53.87 6.21
CA ARG A 218 1.30 54.97 6.89
C ARG A 218 2.78 55.02 6.54
N ARG A 219 3.16 56.14 5.93
CA ARG A 219 4.49 56.49 5.44
C ARG A 219 5.24 57.31 6.51
N ALA A 220 6.57 57.24 6.43
CA ALA A 220 7.61 57.74 7.33
C ALA A 220 7.65 59.26 7.61
N PRO A 221 8.65 59.70 8.40
CA PRO A 221 9.52 60.76 7.91
C PRO A 221 11.00 60.38 7.89
N ARG A 222 11.70 60.87 6.86
CA ARG A 222 13.16 60.95 6.73
C ARG A 222 13.69 62.25 7.36
N ARG A 223 14.85 62.19 8.03
CA ARG A 223 15.92 63.21 8.09
C ARG A 223 17.21 62.45 8.46
N GLY A 224 18.24 62.36 7.62
CA GLY A 224 19.26 63.38 7.31
C GLY A 224 20.56 62.91 8.01
N GLY A 225 21.79 63.00 7.51
CA GLY A 225 22.43 63.56 6.33
C GLY A 225 23.93 63.27 6.46
N SER A 226 24.64 63.25 5.36
CA SER A 226 26.08 62.94 5.24
C SER A 226 26.99 63.90 6.00
N ARG A 227 28.10 63.38 6.53
CA ARG A 227 29.45 63.95 6.43
C ARG A 227 30.43 62.82 6.21
#